data_AF-A0A8T7DDS5-F1
#
_entry.id   AF-A0A8T7DDS5-F1
#
_cell.length_a   1.000
_cell.length_b   1.000
_cell.length_c   1.000
_cell.angle_alpha   90.00
_cell.angle_beta   90.00
_cell.angle_gamma   90.00
#
_symmetry.space_group_name_H-M   'P 1'
#
loop_
_entity.id
_entity.type
_entity.pdbx_description
1 polymer ?
#
loop_
_entity_poly.entity_id
_entity_poly.type
_entity_poly.pdbx_seq_one_letter_code
_entity_poly.pdbx_strand_id
1 'polypeptide(L)'
;MSTENGFINLRLNQEGDSSGHESFWPSFTDIMTVIVMIFLIALVVLLIRNIELVQQLRNTMEAERMAAELARTTGEEKESLSLRLIHTENELSDLRLELMKMQEIREKQLAVIKQNMRQISDLSGQRDRLDLAKNQLQQEKSELEQRTEQLELAKAQLDNRLLRNQENLQLSQEQLELLQQSLTAVQNKQNLTQSQLTEVQTAYTEKSQELEQALSRITISDDALALLRGDFDDLKVKYDKLVRPARSAAGKQVVEVRYTKLDGKDLIALKVPGQNKFSPVSKKQLLARLEKLNKQHPKKLYIKVIFPENSGLSYNEAWEFTSSLHKKYDYYFKDQ
;
A
#
# COMPACT_ATOMS: atom_id res chain seq x y z
N MET A 1 33.69 42.38 143.57
CA MET A 1 33.55 42.53 145.03
C MET A 1 34.74 41.80 145.63
N SER A 2 35.76 42.50 146.14
CA SER A 2 35.79 43.13 147.49
C SER A 2 36.11 42.05 148.53
N THR A 3 37.32 41.99 149.08
CA THR A 3 37.82 42.76 150.26
C THR A 3 37.03 42.44 151.56
N GLU A 4 37.63 42.30 152.74
CA GLU A 4 38.95 42.79 153.20
C GLU A 4 39.54 42.01 154.40
N ASN A 5 40.72 42.45 154.86
CA ASN A 5 41.49 41.90 155.99
C ASN A 5 40.83 42.17 157.37
N GLY A 6 41.25 41.41 158.40
CA GLY A 6 40.94 41.68 159.81
C GLY A 6 41.90 40.97 160.77
N PHE A 7 42.27 41.60 161.89
CA PHE A 7 43.39 41.18 162.75
C PHE A 7 42.97 40.73 164.17
N ILE A 8 43.75 39.80 164.72
CA ILE A 8 44.17 39.63 166.14
C ILE A 8 43.09 39.59 167.24
N ASN A 9 43.19 38.59 168.11
CA ASN A 9 42.89 38.76 169.53
C ASN A 9 43.83 37.93 170.41
N LEU A 10 44.22 38.45 171.57
CA LEU A 10 45.08 37.76 172.53
C LEU A 10 44.67 38.15 173.97
N ARG A 11 43.81 37.34 174.60
CA ARG A 11 43.42 37.36 176.02
C ARG A 11 43.14 35.91 176.44
N LEU A 12 43.74 35.32 177.49
CA LEU A 12 43.89 35.71 178.90
C LEU A 12 42.74 35.14 179.78
N ASN A 13 42.96 33.94 180.36
CA ASN A 13 42.76 33.60 181.78
C ASN A 13 43.07 32.10 182.04
N GLN A 14 43.26 31.57 183.26
CA GLN A 14 43.96 32.04 184.48
C GLN A 14 43.83 30.96 185.59
N GLU A 15 44.94 30.51 186.19
CA GLU A 15 45.06 29.73 187.47
C GLU A 15 44.25 28.41 187.60
N GLY A 16 44.51 27.49 188.54
CA GLY A 16 45.61 27.28 189.50
C GLY A 16 45.53 25.79 189.96
N ASP A 17 46.63 25.02 190.04
CA ASP A 17 47.70 25.03 191.06
C ASP A 17 47.41 24.15 192.29
N SER A 18 48.34 23.23 192.60
CA SER A 18 48.70 22.76 193.95
C SER A 18 49.85 21.75 193.88
N SER A 19 51.06 22.19 194.24
CA SER A 19 52.24 21.33 194.39
C SER A 19 52.17 20.40 195.60
N GLY A 20 52.68 19.16 195.48
CA GLY A 20 52.89 18.23 196.59
C GLY A 20 54.00 17.21 196.30
N HIS A 21 54.94 17.02 197.23
CA HIS A 21 56.18 16.25 197.02
C HIS A 21 56.07 14.75 197.38
N GLU A 22 56.82 13.93 196.61
CA GLU A 22 57.60 12.75 197.03
C GLU A 22 56.94 11.60 197.84
N SER A 23 56.77 10.40 197.23
CA SER A 23 57.68 9.22 197.48
C SER A 23 57.19 7.83 196.99
N PHE A 24 58.03 7.17 196.17
CA PHE A 24 58.45 5.74 196.21
C PHE A 24 57.47 4.53 195.99
N TRP A 25 57.66 3.82 194.83
CA TRP A 25 57.25 2.43 194.47
C TRP A 25 55.71 2.12 194.40
N PRO A 26 55.23 0.97 193.84
CA PRO A 26 55.84 -0.16 193.09
C PRO A 26 55.37 -0.17 191.59
N SER A 27 55.09 -1.22 190.78
CA SER A 27 54.99 -2.70 190.91
C SER A 27 55.37 -3.50 189.60
N PHE A 28 54.50 -4.37 189.04
CA PHE A 28 54.82 -5.36 187.97
C PHE A 28 53.80 -5.42 186.79
N THR A 29 52.66 -4.72 186.86
CA THR A 29 51.51 -4.96 185.95
C THR A 29 51.72 -4.51 184.50
N ASP A 30 52.46 -3.40 184.27
CA ASP A 30 52.54 -2.72 182.96
C ASP A 30 53.35 -3.43 181.87
N ILE A 31 54.07 -4.51 182.19
CA ILE A 31 54.76 -5.31 181.17
C ILE A 31 53.78 -6.29 180.49
N MET A 32 52.76 -6.77 181.23
CA MET A 32 51.80 -7.73 180.69
C MET A 32 50.84 -7.06 179.68
N THR A 33 50.41 -5.83 179.95
CA THR A 33 49.54 -5.03 179.08
C THR A 33 50.20 -4.78 177.72
N VAL A 34 51.49 -4.44 177.67
CA VAL A 34 52.25 -4.21 176.43
C VAL A 34 52.35 -5.48 175.57
N ILE A 35 52.64 -6.63 176.18
CA ILE A 35 52.71 -7.92 175.45
C ILE A 35 51.35 -8.28 174.85
N VAL A 36 50.26 -8.11 175.61
CA VAL A 36 48.89 -8.33 175.13
C VAL A 36 48.52 -7.36 174.01
N MET A 37 48.93 -6.09 174.10
CA MET A 37 48.65 -5.08 173.07
C MET A 37 49.38 -5.39 171.75
N ILE A 38 50.64 -5.85 171.80
CA ILE A 38 51.36 -6.32 170.61
C ILE A 38 50.65 -7.53 169.99
N PHE A 39 50.17 -8.47 170.80
CA PHE A 39 49.42 -9.65 170.31
C PHE A 39 48.08 -9.26 169.67
N LEU A 40 47.35 -8.30 170.25
CA LEU A 40 46.12 -7.74 169.68
C LEU A 40 46.39 -7.03 168.35
N ILE A 41 47.44 -6.21 168.26
CA ILE A 41 47.82 -5.53 167.01
C ILE A 41 48.19 -6.57 165.93
N ALA A 42 48.95 -7.61 166.27
CA ALA A 42 49.29 -8.68 165.34
C ALA A 42 48.05 -9.46 164.86
N LEU A 43 47.10 -9.74 165.75
CA LEU A 43 45.82 -10.39 165.42
C LEU A 43 44.95 -9.50 164.50
N VAL A 44 44.87 -8.20 164.79
CA VAL A 44 44.14 -7.21 163.98
C VAL A 44 44.77 -7.06 162.59
N VAL A 45 46.10 -7.00 162.49
CA VAL A 45 46.81 -6.96 161.19
C VAL A 45 46.60 -8.24 160.38
N LEU A 46 46.59 -9.41 161.02
CA LEU A 46 46.23 -10.67 160.36
C LEU A 46 44.77 -10.69 159.90
N LEU A 47 43.83 -10.16 160.70
CA LEU A 47 42.43 -10.02 160.30
C LEU A 47 42.25 -9.07 159.12
N ILE A 48 42.86 -7.88 159.15
CA ILE A 48 42.85 -6.92 158.05
C ILE A 48 43.39 -7.58 156.78
N ARG A 49 44.55 -8.25 156.85
CA ARG A 49 45.14 -8.89 155.67
C ARG A 49 44.37 -10.11 155.17
N ASN A 50 43.64 -10.82 156.04
CA ASN A 50 42.72 -11.88 155.65
C ASN A 50 41.49 -11.29 154.93
N ILE A 51 40.91 -10.21 155.46
CA ILE A 51 39.82 -9.45 154.84
C ILE A 51 40.26 -8.90 153.47
N GLU A 52 41.45 -8.32 153.36
CA GLU A 52 42.02 -7.85 152.09
C GLU A 52 42.19 -8.99 151.07
N LEU A 53 42.70 -10.15 151.47
CA LEU A 53 42.82 -11.32 150.58
C LEU A 53 41.46 -11.86 150.13
N VAL A 54 40.47 -11.91 151.03
CA VAL A 54 39.09 -12.31 150.69
C VAL A 54 38.43 -11.27 149.78
N GLN A 55 38.69 -9.98 150.01
CA GLN A 55 38.18 -8.89 149.16
C GLN A 55 38.84 -8.92 147.77
N GLN A 56 40.16 -9.16 147.69
CA GLN A 56 40.85 -9.34 146.41
C GLN A 56 40.33 -10.56 145.65
N LEU A 57 40.16 -11.71 146.32
CA LEU A 57 39.58 -12.92 145.71
C LEU A 57 38.15 -12.69 145.23
N ARG A 58 37.31 -11.99 146.00
CA ARG A 58 35.96 -11.59 145.56
C ARG A 58 36.02 -10.68 144.35
N ASN A 59 36.82 -9.61 144.39
CA ASN A 59 36.97 -8.68 143.28
C ASN A 59 37.48 -9.40 142.01
N THR A 60 38.40 -10.38 142.12
CA THR A 60 38.84 -11.19 140.97
C THR A 60 37.77 -12.15 140.48
N MET A 61 37.03 -12.82 141.37
CA MET A 61 35.92 -13.71 140.98
C MET A 61 34.74 -12.93 140.38
N GLU A 62 34.49 -11.70 140.83
CA GLU A 62 33.48 -10.80 140.28
C GLU A 62 33.92 -10.26 138.91
N ALA A 63 35.18 -9.85 138.76
CA ALA A 63 35.74 -9.48 137.45
C ALA A 63 35.78 -10.67 136.47
N GLU A 64 36.12 -11.87 136.93
CA GLU A 64 36.09 -13.10 136.14
C GLU A 64 34.66 -13.46 135.73
N ARG A 65 33.67 -13.35 136.64
CA ARG A 65 32.26 -13.53 136.32
C ARG A 65 31.76 -12.50 135.31
N MET A 66 32.05 -11.21 135.49
CA MET A 66 31.68 -10.17 134.54
C MET A 66 32.34 -10.38 133.17
N ALA A 67 33.62 -10.80 133.14
CA ALA A 67 34.33 -11.12 131.91
C ALA A 67 33.77 -12.38 131.22
N ALA A 68 33.41 -13.41 131.98
CA ALA A 68 32.80 -14.63 131.47
C ALA A 68 31.36 -14.39 130.98
N GLU A 69 30.57 -13.59 131.69
CA GLU A 69 29.22 -13.19 131.30
C GLU A 69 29.25 -12.32 130.04
N LEU A 70 30.15 -11.33 129.97
CA LEU A 70 30.39 -10.52 128.76
C LEU A 70 30.93 -11.36 127.59
N ALA A 71 31.79 -12.35 127.84
CA ALA A 71 32.24 -13.29 126.82
C ALA A 71 31.10 -14.21 126.36
N ARG A 72 30.15 -14.55 127.23
CA ARG A 72 28.97 -15.34 126.88
C ARG A 72 27.97 -14.53 126.07
N THR A 73 27.60 -13.32 126.50
CA THR A 73 26.66 -12.46 125.76
C THR A 73 27.24 -12.02 124.43
N THR A 74 28.50 -11.56 124.38
CA THR A 74 29.15 -11.26 123.08
C THR A 74 29.46 -12.51 122.25
N GLY A 75 29.40 -13.71 122.85
CA GLY A 75 29.42 -14.99 122.15
C GLY A 75 28.07 -15.29 121.48
N GLU A 76 26.99 -15.24 122.26
CA GLU A 76 25.60 -15.40 121.81
C GLU A 76 25.22 -14.36 120.73
N GLU A 77 25.64 -13.10 120.90
CA GLU A 77 25.49 -12.04 119.89
C GLU A 77 26.27 -12.36 118.61
N LYS A 78 27.53 -12.80 118.70
CA LYS A 78 28.34 -13.19 117.53
C LYS A 78 27.74 -14.40 116.82
N GLU A 79 27.25 -15.39 117.56
CA GLU A 79 26.60 -16.57 117.00
C GLU A 79 25.31 -16.16 116.27
N SER A 80 24.43 -15.38 116.91
CA SER A 80 23.21 -14.84 116.31
C SER A 80 23.50 -13.99 115.06
N LEU A 81 24.51 -13.11 115.12
CA LEU A 81 24.97 -12.32 113.97
C LEU A 81 25.55 -13.20 112.87
N SER A 82 26.28 -14.28 113.18
CA SER A 82 26.84 -15.20 112.19
C SER A 82 25.76 -16.02 111.49
N LEU A 83 24.76 -16.51 112.22
CA LEU A 83 23.59 -17.19 111.66
C LEU A 83 22.78 -16.25 110.76
N ARG A 84 22.60 -15.00 111.18
CA ARG A 84 21.95 -13.97 110.37
C ARG A 84 22.76 -13.63 109.12
N LEU A 85 24.09 -13.52 109.23
CA LEU A 85 24.99 -13.30 108.10
C LEU A 85 24.85 -14.44 107.07
N ILE A 86 25.04 -15.69 107.50
CA ILE A 86 24.89 -16.89 106.66
C ILE A 86 23.51 -16.94 105.99
N HIS A 87 22.44 -16.62 106.72
CA HIS A 87 21.10 -16.55 106.16
C HIS A 87 21.00 -15.49 105.05
N THR A 88 21.50 -14.26 105.28
CA THR A 88 21.49 -13.21 104.26
C THR A 88 22.45 -13.47 103.10
N GLU A 89 23.54 -14.19 103.31
CA GLU A 89 24.47 -14.62 102.25
C GLU A 89 23.85 -15.71 101.36
N ASN A 90 23.06 -16.62 101.94
CA ASN A 90 22.26 -17.59 101.19
C ASN A 90 21.14 -16.90 100.39
N GLU A 91 20.34 -16.03 101.01
CA GLU A 91 19.30 -15.24 100.32
C GLU A 91 19.88 -14.43 99.15
N LEU A 92 21.04 -13.79 99.37
CA LEU A 92 21.75 -13.00 98.37
C LEU A 92 22.38 -13.88 97.27
N SER A 93 22.68 -15.14 97.56
CA SER A 93 23.15 -16.12 96.56
C SER A 93 22.01 -16.67 95.71
N ASP A 94 20.86 -16.99 96.33
CA ASP A 94 19.64 -17.40 95.63
C ASP A 94 19.10 -16.27 94.74
N LEU A 95 19.05 -15.03 95.25
CA LEU A 95 18.63 -13.86 94.49
C LEU A 95 19.60 -13.56 93.31
N ARG A 96 20.91 -13.75 93.49
CA ARG A 96 21.89 -13.69 92.39
C ARG A 96 21.60 -14.75 91.32
N LEU A 97 21.27 -15.98 91.74
CA LEU A 97 20.99 -17.09 90.84
C LEU A 97 19.65 -16.92 90.10
N GLU A 98 18.64 -16.31 90.74
CA GLU A 98 17.41 -15.87 90.07
C GLU A 98 17.68 -14.75 89.06
N LEU A 99 18.46 -13.73 89.44
CA LEU A 99 18.87 -12.64 88.54
C LEU A 99 19.63 -13.16 87.31
N MET A 100 20.54 -14.13 87.48
CA MET A 100 21.23 -14.78 86.36
C MET A 100 20.27 -15.53 85.43
N LYS A 101 19.31 -16.30 85.97
CA LYS A 101 18.25 -16.95 85.17
C LYS A 101 17.39 -15.92 84.42
N MET A 102 17.03 -14.82 85.08
CA MET A 102 16.28 -13.71 84.47
C MET A 102 17.07 -12.96 83.39
N GLN A 103 18.39 -12.88 83.52
CA GLN A 103 19.28 -12.36 82.47
C GLN A 103 19.35 -13.33 81.28
N GLU A 104 19.59 -14.62 81.52
CA GLU A 104 19.67 -15.65 80.46
C GLU A 104 18.35 -15.76 79.66
N ILE A 105 17.20 -15.73 80.34
CA ILE A 105 15.87 -15.72 79.68
C ILE A 105 15.69 -14.45 78.85
N ARG A 106 16.10 -13.28 79.37
CA ARG A 106 16.02 -12.00 78.65
C ARG A 106 16.92 -11.98 77.42
N GLU A 107 18.13 -12.53 77.50
CA GLU A 107 19.04 -12.64 76.36
C GLU A 107 18.48 -13.58 75.27
N LYS A 108 17.92 -14.73 75.65
CA LYS A 108 17.22 -15.64 74.73
C LYS A 108 16.03 -14.95 74.06
N GLN A 109 15.22 -14.20 74.81
CA GLN A 109 14.11 -13.42 74.26
C GLN A 109 14.59 -12.33 73.29
N LEU A 110 15.64 -11.57 73.65
CA LEU A 110 16.23 -10.55 72.77
C LEU A 110 16.82 -11.14 71.48
N ALA A 111 17.42 -12.33 71.55
CA ALA A 111 17.92 -13.05 70.38
C ALA A 111 16.77 -13.46 69.43
N VAL A 112 15.67 -13.99 69.97
CA VAL A 112 14.46 -14.33 69.19
C VAL A 112 13.81 -13.07 68.60
N ILE A 113 13.68 -11.99 69.36
CA ILE A 113 13.16 -10.71 68.86
C ILE A 113 14.02 -10.19 67.70
N LYS A 114 15.35 -10.25 67.82
CA LYS A 114 16.31 -9.86 66.78
C LYS A 114 16.24 -10.75 65.52
N GLN A 115 15.93 -12.03 65.68
CA GLN A 115 15.66 -12.94 64.56
C GLN A 115 14.33 -12.59 63.87
N ASN A 116 13.26 -12.39 64.64
CA ASN A 116 11.93 -12.05 64.12
C ASN A 116 11.95 -10.69 63.39
N MET A 117 12.67 -9.69 63.91
CA MET A 117 12.87 -8.39 63.24
C MET A 117 13.54 -8.53 61.87
N ARG A 118 14.55 -9.41 61.74
CA ARG A 118 15.19 -9.72 60.46
C ARG A 118 14.18 -10.36 59.49
N GLN A 119 13.48 -11.40 59.94
CA GLN A 119 12.47 -12.09 59.12
C GLN A 119 11.36 -11.14 58.65
N ILE A 120 10.90 -10.22 59.51
CA ILE A 120 9.91 -9.19 59.15
C ILE A 120 10.49 -8.22 58.09
N SER A 121 11.74 -7.80 58.24
CA SER A 121 12.42 -6.97 57.24
C SER A 121 12.58 -7.68 55.89
N ASP A 122 12.96 -8.96 55.90
CA ASP A 122 13.14 -9.79 54.71
C ASP A 122 11.80 -10.07 54.00
N LEU A 123 10.72 -10.28 54.77
CA LEU A 123 9.37 -10.46 54.24
C LEU A 123 8.78 -9.14 53.70
N SER A 124 9.05 -7.99 54.34
CA SER A 124 8.68 -6.68 53.77
C SER A 124 9.39 -6.46 52.44
N GLY A 125 10.71 -6.65 52.39
CA GLY A 125 11.47 -6.50 51.15
C GLY A 125 11.07 -7.48 50.04
N GLN A 126 10.53 -8.66 50.38
CA GLN A 126 9.90 -9.56 49.42
C GLN A 126 8.54 -9.04 48.94
N ARG A 127 7.69 -8.56 49.85
CA ARG A 127 6.41 -7.93 49.50
C ARG A 127 6.61 -6.74 48.57
N ASP A 128 7.51 -5.82 48.90
CA ASP A 128 7.74 -4.59 48.13
C ASP A 128 8.18 -4.91 46.68
N ARG A 129 8.97 -5.99 46.50
CA ARG A 129 9.34 -6.52 45.18
C ARG A 129 8.17 -7.17 44.45
N LEU A 130 7.29 -7.89 45.15
CA LEU A 130 6.09 -8.51 44.56
C LEU A 130 5.04 -7.46 44.15
N ASP A 131 4.83 -6.43 44.97
CA ASP A 131 3.95 -5.29 44.64
C ASP A 131 4.52 -4.51 43.44
N LEU A 132 5.85 -4.32 43.34
CA LEU A 132 6.49 -3.76 42.13
C LEU A 132 6.27 -4.64 40.88
N ALA A 133 6.58 -5.93 40.96
CA ALA A 133 6.46 -6.87 39.83
C ALA A 133 5.01 -7.03 39.36
N LYS A 134 4.05 -7.01 40.30
CA LYS A 134 2.61 -6.99 40.00
C LYS A 134 2.22 -5.73 39.21
N ASN A 135 2.72 -4.56 39.61
CA ASN A 135 2.43 -3.32 38.90
C ASN A 135 3.03 -3.32 37.48
N GLN A 136 4.25 -3.86 37.31
CA GLN A 136 4.87 -4.06 35.99
C GLN A 136 4.04 -4.99 35.10
N LEU A 137 3.67 -6.18 35.60
CA LEU A 137 2.82 -7.12 34.86
C LEU A 137 1.43 -6.55 34.53
N GLN A 138 0.88 -5.68 35.38
CA GLN A 138 -0.39 -5.02 35.12
C GLN A 138 -0.28 -3.92 34.05
N GLN A 139 0.86 -3.24 33.96
CA GLN A 139 1.17 -2.33 32.84
C GLN A 139 1.37 -3.12 31.54
N GLU A 140 2.25 -4.12 31.53
CA GLU A 140 2.51 -4.98 30.37
C GLU A 140 1.21 -5.60 29.83
N LYS A 141 0.33 -6.07 30.72
CA LYS A 141 -0.99 -6.58 30.35
C LYS A 141 -1.82 -5.50 29.62
N SER A 142 -1.87 -4.27 30.13
CA SER A 142 -2.65 -3.20 29.49
C SER A 142 -2.08 -2.79 28.13
N GLU A 143 -0.74 -2.77 27.99
CA GLU A 143 -0.07 -2.54 26.71
C GLU A 143 -0.35 -3.67 25.71
N LEU A 144 -0.40 -4.93 26.17
CA LEU A 144 -0.83 -6.07 25.34
C LEU A 144 -2.30 -5.97 24.92
N GLU A 145 -3.21 -5.60 25.83
CA GLU A 145 -4.64 -5.43 25.53
C GLU A 145 -4.88 -4.33 24.49
N GLN A 146 -4.22 -3.17 24.62
CA GLN A 146 -4.25 -2.11 23.60
C GLN A 146 -3.68 -2.59 22.26
N ARG A 147 -2.62 -3.39 22.28
CA ARG A 147 -1.98 -3.91 21.06
C ARG A 147 -2.82 -4.97 20.37
N THR A 148 -3.58 -5.80 21.10
CA THR A 148 -4.53 -6.75 20.50
C THR A 148 -5.73 -6.03 19.88
N GLU A 149 -6.24 -4.97 20.51
CA GLU A 149 -7.29 -4.12 19.94
C GLU A 149 -6.83 -3.46 18.63
N GLN A 150 -5.62 -2.88 18.61
CA GLN A 150 -5.02 -2.32 17.38
C GLN A 150 -4.85 -3.35 16.27
N LEU A 151 -4.48 -4.59 16.61
CA LEU A 151 -4.30 -5.68 15.63
C LEU A 151 -5.63 -6.17 15.05
N GLU A 152 -6.68 -6.32 15.87
CA GLU A 152 -8.02 -6.70 15.37
C GLU A 152 -8.64 -5.57 14.54
N LEU A 153 -8.43 -4.29 14.89
CA LEU A 153 -8.81 -3.15 14.03
C LEU A 153 -8.06 -3.15 12.69
N ALA A 154 -6.75 -3.41 12.70
CA ALA A 154 -5.94 -3.47 11.47
C ALA A 154 -6.34 -4.65 10.57
N LYS A 155 -6.66 -5.80 11.17
CA LYS A 155 -7.19 -7.00 10.50
C LYS A 155 -8.56 -6.74 9.88
N ALA A 156 -9.51 -6.17 10.63
CA ALA A 156 -10.81 -5.79 10.09
C ALA A 156 -10.70 -4.78 8.93
N GLN A 157 -9.74 -3.85 8.97
CA GLN A 157 -9.43 -2.97 7.83
C GLN A 157 -8.83 -3.73 6.63
N LEU A 158 -8.00 -4.75 6.87
CA LEU A 158 -7.44 -5.60 5.81
C LEU A 158 -8.54 -6.42 5.12
N ASP A 159 -9.43 -7.05 5.90
CA ASP A 159 -10.53 -7.87 5.39
C ASP A 159 -11.50 -7.02 4.55
N ASN A 160 -11.83 -5.80 4.99
CA ASN A 160 -12.61 -4.84 4.21
C ASN A 160 -11.93 -4.41 2.90
N ARG A 161 -10.60 -4.31 2.87
CA ARG A 161 -9.85 -4.03 1.62
C ARG A 161 -9.81 -5.25 0.69
N LEU A 162 -9.69 -6.45 1.26
CA LEU A 162 -9.68 -7.71 0.51
C LEU A 162 -11.04 -7.93 -0.19
N LEU A 163 -12.15 -7.74 0.52
CA LEU A 163 -13.50 -7.82 -0.05
C LEU A 163 -13.69 -6.83 -1.21
N ARG A 164 -13.35 -5.55 -1.02
CA ARG A 164 -13.42 -4.53 -2.09
C ARG A 164 -12.54 -4.86 -3.30
N ASN A 165 -11.38 -5.46 -3.07
CA ASN A 165 -10.51 -5.90 -4.16
C ASN A 165 -11.09 -7.11 -4.91
N GLN A 166 -11.82 -8.00 -4.24
CA GLN A 166 -12.57 -9.09 -4.90
C GLN A 166 -13.75 -8.55 -5.71
N GLU A 167 -14.53 -7.61 -5.17
CA GLU A 167 -15.62 -6.91 -5.87
C GLU A 167 -15.09 -6.21 -7.14
N ASN A 168 -14.01 -5.43 -7.00
CA ASN A 168 -13.36 -4.75 -8.14
C ASN A 168 -12.81 -5.74 -9.18
N LEU A 169 -12.24 -6.87 -8.75
CA LEU A 169 -11.74 -7.91 -9.65
C LEU A 169 -12.88 -8.57 -10.43
N GLN A 170 -14.00 -8.90 -9.78
CA GLN A 170 -15.17 -9.46 -10.44
C GLN A 170 -15.74 -8.48 -11.46
N LEU A 171 -15.95 -7.21 -11.08
CA LEU A 171 -16.41 -6.16 -12.01
C LEU A 171 -15.46 -5.98 -13.20
N SER A 172 -14.14 -6.11 -12.98
CA SER A 172 -13.16 -6.08 -14.07
C SER A 172 -13.22 -7.32 -14.97
N GLN A 173 -13.58 -8.49 -14.45
CA GLN A 173 -13.76 -9.72 -15.23
C GLN A 173 -15.03 -9.64 -16.09
N GLU A 174 -16.14 -9.17 -15.52
CA GLU A 174 -17.39 -8.93 -16.23
C GLU A 174 -17.20 -7.91 -17.37
N GLN A 175 -16.45 -6.82 -17.12
CA GLN A 175 -16.08 -5.84 -18.15
C GLN A 175 -15.20 -6.42 -19.27
N LEU A 176 -14.25 -7.30 -18.93
CA LEU A 176 -13.41 -7.98 -19.93
C LEU A 176 -14.23 -8.95 -20.79
N GLU A 177 -15.18 -9.69 -20.21
CA GLU A 177 -16.06 -10.56 -20.98
C GLU A 177 -16.95 -9.76 -21.94
N LEU A 178 -17.59 -8.68 -21.45
CA LEU A 178 -18.39 -7.77 -22.29
C LEU A 178 -17.57 -7.15 -23.43
N LEU A 179 -16.30 -6.77 -23.17
CA LEU A 179 -15.39 -6.26 -24.19
C LEU A 179 -15.03 -7.36 -25.23
N GLN A 180 -14.84 -8.60 -24.81
CA GLN A 180 -14.55 -9.73 -25.69
C GLN A 180 -15.78 -10.13 -26.54
N GLN A 181 -16.98 -10.07 -25.98
CA GLN A 181 -18.24 -10.20 -26.73
C GLN A 181 -18.40 -9.07 -27.75
N SER A 182 -18.10 -7.81 -27.36
CA SER A 182 -18.11 -6.66 -28.27
C SER A 182 -17.10 -6.81 -29.42
N LEU A 183 -15.86 -7.25 -29.12
CA LEU A 183 -14.81 -7.46 -30.11
C LEU A 183 -15.20 -8.52 -31.15
N THR A 184 -15.74 -9.66 -30.72
CA THR A 184 -16.21 -10.71 -31.64
C THR A 184 -17.39 -10.26 -32.49
N ALA A 185 -18.32 -9.47 -31.94
CA ALA A 185 -19.40 -8.85 -32.71
C ALA A 185 -18.88 -7.87 -33.79
N VAL A 186 -17.88 -7.04 -33.46
CA VAL A 186 -17.22 -6.13 -34.41
C VAL A 186 -16.47 -6.90 -35.50
N GLN A 187 -15.72 -7.95 -35.15
CA GLN A 187 -15.03 -8.82 -36.10
C GLN A 187 -16.01 -9.50 -37.06
N ASN A 188 -17.12 -10.05 -36.56
CA ASN A 188 -18.16 -10.65 -37.39
C ASN A 188 -18.81 -9.64 -38.34
N LYS A 189 -19.05 -8.41 -37.88
CA LYS A 189 -19.55 -7.31 -38.73
C LYS A 189 -18.52 -6.93 -39.81
N GLN A 190 -17.24 -6.82 -39.46
CA GLN A 190 -16.16 -6.52 -40.41
C GLN A 190 -16.08 -7.59 -41.50
N ASN A 191 -16.12 -8.87 -41.13
CA ASN A 191 -16.11 -9.99 -42.08
C ASN A 191 -17.32 -9.94 -43.02
N LEU A 192 -18.53 -9.68 -42.50
CA LEU A 192 -19.73 -9.52 -43.32
C LEU A 192 -19.61 -8.35 -44.32
N THR A 193 -19.16 -7.17 -43.86
CA THR A 193 -18.95 -6.01 -44.73
C THR A 193 -17.85 -6.24 -45.77
N GLN A 194 -16.80 -7.01 -45.45
CA GLN A 194 -15.77 -7.39 -46.42
C GLN A 194 -16.31 -8.32 -47.51
N SER A 195 -17.16 -9.30 -47.14
CA SER A 195 -17.85 -10.15 -48.12
C SER A 195 -18.78 -9.34 -49.02
N GLN A 196 -19.60 -8.45 -48.44
CA GLN A 196 -20.50 -7.56 -49.19
C GLN A 196 -19.74 -6.63 -50.14
N LEU A 197 -18.59 -6.08 -49.73
CA LEU A 197 -17.74 -5.27 -50.59
C LEU A 197 -17.21 -6.08 -51.79
N THR A 198 -16.81 -7.33 -51.55
CA THR A 198 -16.30 -8.25 -52.58
C THR A 198 -17.40 -8.67 -53.58
N GLU A 199 -18.61 -8.92 -53.08
CA GLU A 199 -19.81 -9.19 -53.89
C GLU A 199 -20.16 -7.98 -54.79
N VAL A 200 -20.21 -6.77 -54.22
CA VAL A 200 -20.49 -5.53 -54.96
C VAL A 200 -19.40 -5.23 -55.99
N GLN A 201 -18.12 -5.45 -55.67
CA GLN A 201 -17.02 -5.34 -56.63
C GLN A 201 -17.17 -6.33 -57.79
N THR A 202 -17.55 -7.58 -57.51
CA THR A 202 -17.75 -8.62 -58.53
C THR A 202 -18.90 -8.24 -59.47
N ALA A 203 -20.07 -7.93 -58.91
CA ALA A 203 -21.24 -7.48 -59.67
C ALA A 203 -20.97 -6.20 -60.49
N TYR A 204 -20.15 -5.28 -59.98
CA TYR A 204 -19.71 -4.11 -60.74
C TYR A 204 -18.82 -4.49 -61.94
N THR A 205 -17.86 -5.40 -61.77
CA THR A 205 -17.04 -5.87 -62.90
C THR A 205 -17.85 -6.62 -63.95
N GLU A 206 -18.81 -7.45 -63.55
CA GLU A 206 -19.74 -8.13 -64.46
C GLU A 206 -20.60 -7.13 -65.25
N LYS A 207 -21.18 -6.12 -64.57
CA LYS A 207 -21.98 -5.08 -65.25
C LYS A 207 -21.15 -4.17 -66.15
N SER A 208 -19.89 -3.92 -65.82
CA SER A 208 -18.96 -3.21 -66.72
C SER A 208 -18.69 -4.03 -67.98
N GLN A 209 -18.49 -5.35 -67.85
CA GLN A 209 -18.23 -6.23 -68.99
C GLN A 209 -19.49 -6.45 -69.86
N GLU A 210 -20.68 -6.57 -69.26
CA GLU A 210 -21.95 -6.57 -69.99
C GLU A 210 -22.14 -5.28 -70.80
N LEU A 211 -21.85 -4.12 -70.20
CA LEU A 211 -21.97 -2.82 -70.86
C LEU A 211 -21.01 -2.69 -72.04
N GLU A 212 -19.76 -3.10 -71.88
CA GLU A 212 -18.75 -3.12 -72.96
C GLU A 212 -19.17 -4.04 -74.12
N GLN A 213 -19.70 -5.24 -73.80
CA GLN A 213 -20.27 -6.14 -74.81
C GLN A 213 -21.50 -5.53 -75.52
N ALA A 214 -22.37 -4.82 -74.79
CA ALA A 214 -23.54 -4.17 -75.37
C ALA A 214 -23.15 -3.04 -76.33
N LEU A 215 -22.18 -2.19 -75.93
CA LEU A 215 -21.63 -1.12 -76.76
C LEU A 215 -20.96 -1.69 -78.02
N SER A 216 -20.16 -2.76 -77.90
CA SER A 216 -19.57 -3.47 -79.03
C SER A 216 -20.62 -4.00 -80.02
N ARG A 217 -21.70 -4.62 -79.52
CA ARG A 217 -22.82 -5.09 -80.36
C ARG A 217 -23.56 -3.95 -81.06
N ILE A 218 -23.72 -2.79 -80.40
CA ILE A 218 -24.30 -1.58 -81.01
C ILE A 218 -23.41 -1.12 -82.16
N THR A 219 -22.09 -0.97 -81.94
CA THR A 219 -21.15 -0.55 -83.00
C THR A 219 -21.20 -1.48 -84.21
N ILE A 220 -21.13 -2.80 -83.99
CA ILE A 220 -21.23 -3.80 -85.07
C ILE A 220 -22.58 -3.72 -85.82
N SER A 221 -23.68 -3.41 -85.12
CA SER A 221 -24.99 -3.22 -85.75
C SER A 221 -25.05 -1.94 -86.58
N ASP A 222 -24.44 -0.85 -86.11
CA ASP A 222 -24.40 0.42 -86.85
C ASP A 222 -23.53 0.30 -88.11
N ASP A 223 -22.39 -0.39 -88.03
CA ASP A 223 -21.55 -0.73 -89.19
C ASP A 223 -22.31 -1.60 -90.22
N ALA A 224 -23.04 -2.62 -89.76
CA ALA A 224 -23.87 -3.46 -90.62
C ALA A 224 -25.01 -2.68 -91.28
N LEU A 225 -25.63 -1.73 -90.57
CA LEU A 225 -26.65 -0.83 -91.12
C LEU A 225 -26.05 0.18 -92.12
N ALA A 226 -24.81 0.62 -91.91
CA ALA A 226 -24.10 1.48 -92.86
C ALA A 226 -23.77 0.73 -94.17
N LEU A 227 -23.28 -0.51 -94.08
CA LEU A 227 -23.05 -1.39 -95.23
C LEU A 227 -24.36 -1.66 -96.01
N LEU A 228 -25.42 -2.05 -95.32
CA LEU A 228 -26.71 -2.36 -95.95
C LEU A 228 -27.35 -1.14 -96.65
N ARG A 229 -27.12 0.08 -96.13
CA ARG A 229 -27.50 1.32 -96.83
C ARG A 229 -26.70 1.51 -98.12
N GLY A 230 -25.39 1.29 -98.08
CA GLY A 230 -24.53 1.32 -99.27
C GLY A 230 -24.98 0.31 -100.34
N ASP A 231 -25.20 -0.95 -99.96
CA ASP A 231 -25.71 -1.99 -100.85
C ASP A 231 -27.08 -1.63 -101.45
N PHE A 232 -27.96 -1.00 -100.66
CA PHE A 232 -29.27 -0.56 -101.12
C PHE A 232 -29.18 0.58 -102.15
N ASP A 233 -28.35 1.60 -101.91
CA ASP A 233 -28.12 2.68 -102.88
C ASP A 233 -27.47 2.15 -104.17
N ASP A 234 -26.52 1.22 -104.05
CA ASP A 234 -25.85 0.59 -105.20
C ASP A 234 -26.79 -0.34 -105.99
N LEU A 235 -27.72 -1.03 -105.31
CA LEU A 235 -28.83 -1.79 -105.92
C LEU A 235 -29.84 -0.88 -106.60
N LYS A 236 -30.19 0.25 -105.99
CA LYS A 236 -31.09 1.27 -106.56
C LYS A 236 -30.53 1.84 -107.86
N VAL A 237 -29.24 2.18 -107.90
CA VAL A 237 -28.54 2.61 -109.13
C VAL A 237 -28.57 1.54 -110.23
N LYS A 238 -28.57 0.24 -109.88
CA LYS A 238 -28.72 -0.87 -110.84
C LYS A 238 -30.17 -1.02 -111.32
N TYR A 239 -31.15 -0.86 -110.41
CA TYR A 239 -32.58 -0.91 -110.70
C TYR A 239 -33.02 0.22 -111.64
N ASP A 240 -32.63 1.46 -111.36
CA ASP A 240 -32.98 2.64 -112.18
C ASP A 240 -32.44 2.52 -113.61
N LYS A 241 -31.29 1.86 -113.80
CA LYS A 241 -30.70 1.53 -115.12
C LYS A 241 -31.47 0.46 -115.89
N LEU A 242 -32.20 -0.43 -115.19
CA LEU A 242 -33.03 -1.49 -115.78
C LEU A 242 -34.44 -0.99 -116.13
N VAL A 243 -35.05 -0.18 -115.26
CA VAL A 243 -36.47 0.24 -115.38
C VAL A 243 -36.65 1.51 -116.24
N ARG A 244 -35.56 2.08 -116.78
CA ARG A 244 -35.62 3.18 -117.74
C ARG A 244 -36.55 2.85 -118.94
N PRO A 245 -37.44 3.77 -119.37
CA PRO A 245 -38.39 3.50 -120.46
C PRO A 245 -37.73 3.06 -121.77
N ALA A 246 -38.45 2.35 -122.64
CA ALA A 246 -37.93 1.97 -123.96
C ALA A 246 -37.58 3.20 -124.82
N ARG A 247 -36.44 3.17 -125.52
CA ARG A 247 -35.97 4.28 -126.37
C ARG A 247 -36.92 4.53 -127.53
N SER A 248 -37.60 5.67 -127.52
CA SER A 248 -38.65 6.04 -128.47
C SER A 248 -38.35 7.34 -129.20
N ALA A 249 -38.76 7.42 -130.47
CA ALA A 249 -38.69 8.62 -131.29
C ALA A 249 -39.88 9.58 -131.07
N ALA A 250 -40.93 9.15 -130.36
CA ALA A 250 -42.14 9.94 -130.15
C ALA A 250 -41.84 11.26 -129.40
N GLY A 251 -42.25 12.39 -129.97
CA GLY A 251 -41.99 13.72 -129.41
C GLY A 251 -40.51 14.14 -129.40
N LYS A 252 -39.63 13.42 -130.10
CA LYS A 252 -38.20 13.73 -130.20
C LYS A 252 -37.84 14.30 -131.57
N GLN A 253 -36.75 15.06 -131.59
CA GLN A 253 -36.18 15.62 -132.81
C GLN A 253 -35.32 14.56 -133.50
N VAL A 254 -35.92 13.84 -134.44
CA VAL A 254 -35.28 12.73 -135.15
C VAL A 254 -34.27 13.27 -136.17
N VAL A 255 -33.00 12.92 -135.96
CA VAL A 255 -31.89 13.20 -136.86
C VAL A 255 -31.44 11.89 -137.49
N GLU A 256 -31.53 11.78 -138.81
CA GLU A 256 -31.05 10.60 -139.54
C GLU A 256 -29.64 10.85 -140.07
N VAL A 257 -28.70 10.01 -139.64
CA VAL A 257 -27.28 10.07 -140.02
C VAL A 257 -26.95 8.84 -140.85
N ARG A 258 -26.83 8.99 -142.16
CA ARG A 258 -26.33 7.94 -143.05
C ARG A 258 -24.81 7.96 -143.05
N TYR A 259 -24.17 6.80 -142.91
CA TYR A 259 -22.73 6.66 -143.03
C TYR A 259 -22.40 5.51 -143.97
N THR A 260 -21.47 5.77 -144.89
CA THR A 260 -20.99 4.88 -145.94
C THR A 260 -19.52 5.18 -146.22
N LYS A 261 -18.77 4.23 -146.79
CA LYS A 261 -17.37 4.36 -147.16
C LYS A 261 -17.21 3.89 -148.60
N LEU A 262 -16.68 4.74 -149.47
CA LEU A 262 -16.47 4.44 -150.90
C LEU A 262 -15.05 4.82 -151.28
N ASP A 263 -14.31 3.92 -151.94
CA ASP A 263 -12.90 4.08 -152.30
C ASP A 263 -12.03 4.58 -151.13
N GLY A 264 -12.27 4.01 -149.93
CA GLY A 264 -11.61 4.37 -148.67
C GLY A 264 -12.04 5.69 -148.03
N LYS A 265 -12.93 6.47 -148.65
CA LYS A 265 -13.36 7.80 -148.19
C LYS A 265 -14.66 7.76 -147.39
N ASP A 266 -14.67 8.42 -146.24
CA ASP A 266 -15.83 8.58 -145.37
C ASP A 266 -16.90 9.47 -146.02
N LEU A 267 -18.03 8.88 -146.40
CA LEU A 267 -19.21 9.56 -146.94
C LEU A 267 -20.33 9.57 -145.88
N ILE A 268 -20.45 10.69 -145.17
CA ILE A 268 -21.52 10.94 -144.19
C ILE A 268 -22.59 11.84 -144.86
N ALA A 269 -23.86 11.49 -144.68
CA ALA A 269 -24.97 12.33 -145.07
C ALA A 269 -25.99 12.49 -143.94
N LEU A 270 -26.38 13.74 -143.69
CA LEU A 270 -27.21 14.15 -142.57
C LEU A 270 -28.57 14.68 -143.07
N LYS A 271 -29.64 14.16 -142.47
CA LYS A 271 -31.01 14.66 -142.61
C LYS A 271 -31.49 15.12 -141.24
N VAL A 272 -31.71 16.43 -141.09
CA VAL A 272 -32.19 17.06 -139.85
C VAL A 272 -33.73 17.13 -139.85
N PRO A 273 -34.39 17.38 -138.70
CA PRO A 273 -35.84 17.54 -138.64
C PRO A 273 -36.35 18.56 -139.67
N GLY A 274 -37.45 18.23 -140.35
CA GLY A 274 -38.04 19.04 -141.42
C GLY A 274 -37.36 18.95 -142.80
N GLN A 275 -36.23 18.24 -142.95
CA GLN A 275 -35.63 18.00 -144.27
C GLN A 275 -36.05 16.65 -144.86
N ASN A 276 -36.54 16.66 -146.10
CA ASN A 276 -37.01 15.45 -146.80
C ASN A 276 -35.88 14.68 -147.52
N LYS A 277 -34.69 15.27 -147.67
CA LYS A 277 -33.52 14.66 -148.35
C LYS A 277 -32.29 14.69 -147.44
N PHE A 278 -31.38 13.73 -147.62
CA PHE A 278 -30.09 13.71 -146.94
C PHE A 278 -29.13 14.72 -147.59
N SER A 279 -28.41 15.50 -146.78
CA SER A 279 -27.37 16.43 -147.22
C SER A 279 -25.98 15.86 -146.90
N PRO A 280 -25.04 15.78 -147.87
CA PRO A 280 -23.68 15.34 -147.57
C PRO A 280 -22.98 16.32 -146.62
N VAL A 281 -22.23 15.79 -145.65
CA VAL A 281 -21.48 16.58 -144.64
C VAL A 281 -20.17 15.90 -144.28
N SER A 282 -19.13 16.67 -144.01
CA SER A 282 -17.93 16.14 -143.35
C SER A 282 -18.21 15.78 -141.88
N LYS A 283 -17.38 14.90 -141.29
CA LYS A 283 -17.45 14.51 -139.86
C LYS A 283 -17.44 15.73 -138.91
N LYS A 284 -16.66 16.78 -139.22
CA LYS A 284 -16.63 18.05 -138.47
C LYS A 284 -17.94 18.85 -138.59
N GLN A 285 -18.53 18.90 -139.79
CA GLN A 285 -19.82 19.56 -140.02
C GLN A 285 -21.00 18.78 -139.40
N LEU A 286 -20.97 17.44 -139.41
CA LEU A 286 -21.93 16.60 -138.69
C LEU A 286 -21.95 16.98 -137.21
N LEU A 287 -20.79 16.94 -136.54
CA LEU A 287 -20.68 17.23 -135.11
C LEU A 287 -21.13 18.66 -134.79
N ALA A 288 -20.70 19.66 -135.57
CA ALA A 288 -21.12 21.05 -135.36
C ALA A 288 -22.64 21.27 -135.56
N ARG A 289 -23.26 20.58 -136.53
CA ARG A 289 -24.72 20.62 -136.73
C ARG A 289 -25.47 19.91 -135.59
N LEU A 290 -25.00 18.75 -135.15
CA LEU A 290 -25.57 18.01 -134.01
C LEU A 290 -25.43 18.80 -132.70
N GLU A 291 -24.30 19.47 -132.49
CA GLU A 291 -24.09 20.31 -131.30
C GLU A 291 -25.01 21.53 -131.29
N LYS A 292 -25.17 22.21 -132.44
CA LYS A 292 -26.15 23.30 -132.61
C LYS A 292 -27.58 22.81 -132.32
N LEU A 293 -27.97 21.67 -132.88
CA LEU A 293 -29.27 21.06 -132.64
C LEU A 293 -29.45 20.62 -131.16
N ASN A 294 -28.41 20.13 -130.49
CA ASN A 294 -28.44 19.77 -129.07
C ASN A 294 -28.58 21.00 -128.17
N LYS A 295 -28.00 22.15 -128.56
CA LYS A 295 -28.18 23.44 -127.88
C LYS A 295 -29.58 24.02 -128.11
N GLN A 296 -30.15 23.85 -129.30
CA GLN A 296 -31.52 24.28 -129.62
C GLN A 296 -32.60 23.39 -128.98
N HIS A 297 -32.35 22.09 -128.85
CA HIS A 297 -33.29 21.08 -128.37
C HIS A 297 -32.66 20.15 -127.31
N PRO A 298 -32.28 20.71 -126.13
CA PRO A 298 -31.61 19.96 -125.07
C PRO A 298 -32.44 18.76 -124.58
N LYS A 299 -31.79 17.62 -124.38
CA LYS A 299 -32.40 16.33 -123.99
C LYS A 299 -33.59 15.89 -124.89
N LYS A 300 -33.65 16.34 -126.16
CA LYS A 300 -34.73 15.99 -127.12
C LYS A 300 -34.28 15.43 -128.47
N LEU A 301 -32.98 15.31 -128.76
CA LEU A 301 -32.50 14.67 -130.01
C LEU A 301 -32.66 13.15 -129.97
N TYR A 302 -33.16 12.57 -131.06
CA TYR A 302 -33.10 11.13 -131.34
C TYR A 302 -32.19 10.92 -132.55
N ILE A 303 -31.08 10.23 -132.39
CA ILE A 303 -30.13 9.94 -133.47
C ILE A 303 -30.38 8.55 -134.03
N LYS A 304 -30.81 8.51 -135.29
CA LYS A 304 -30.98 7.30 -136.09
C LYS A 304 -29.80 7.18 -137.03
N VAL A 305 -28.80 6.38 -136.67
CA VAL A 305 -27.71 6.04 -137.59
C VAL A 305 -28.22 4.99 -138.57
N ILE A 306 -27.87 5.15 -139.85
CA ILE A 306 -28.34 4.30 -140.96
C ILE A 306 -27.14 3.84 -141.78
N PHE A 307 -26.94 2.53 -141.84
CA PHE A 307 -25.93 1.88 -142.68
C PHE A 307 -26.66 1.18 -143.84
N PRO A 308 -26.47 1.62 -145.10
CA PRO A 308 -26.89 0.85 -146.27
C PRO A 308 -26.21 -0.52 -146.32
N GLU A 309 -26.80 -1.47 -147.03
CA GLU A 309 -26.27 -2.84 -147.16
C GLU A 309 -24.83 -2.83 -147.72
N ASN A 310 -24.60 -2.11 -148.81
CA ASN A 310 -23.27 -1.86 -149.38
C ASN A 310 -22.58 -0.64 -148.75
N SER A 311 -22.55 -0.54 -147.41
CA SER A 311 -21.98 0.63 -146.72
C SER A 311 -20.46 0.67 -146.66
N GLY A 312 -19.74 -0.44 -146.89
CA GLY A 312 -18.27 -0.46 -146.90
C GLY A 312 -17.62 -0.22 -145.52
N LEU A 313 -18.37 -0.38 -144.43
CA LEU A 313 -17.92 -0.15 -143.05
C LEU A 313 -17.75 -1.47 -142.30
N SER A 314 -16.71 -1.55 -141.45
CA SER A 314 -16.59 -2.64 -140.48
C SER A 314 -17.56 -2.47 -139.30
N TYR A 315 -17.87 -3.56 -138.60
CA TYR A 315 -18.72 -3.55 -137.41
C TYR A 315 -18.21 -2.57 -136.34
N ASN A 316 -16.89 -2.52 -136.10
CA ASN A 316 -16.30 -1.63 -135.10
C ASN A 316 -16.44 -0.16 -135.51
N GLU A 317 -16.18 0.20 -136.77
CA GLU A 317 -16.38 1.58 -137.25
C GLU A 317 -17.85 2.02 -137.13
N ALA A 318 -18.79 1.14 -137.47
CA ALA A 318 -20.22 1.39 -137.34
C ALA A 318 -20.65 1.54 -135.86
N TRP A 319 -20.14 0.67 -134.98
CA TRP A 319 -20.43 0.69 -133.55
C TRP A 319 -19.83 1.91 -132.85
N GLU A 320 -18.55 2.23 -133.08
CA GLU A 320 -17.89 3.41 -132.50
C GLU A 320 -18.55 4.71 -132.97
N PHE A 321 -18.87 4.82 -134.27
CA PHE A 321 -19.58 5.96 -134.81
C PHE A 321 -20.96 6.12 -134.17
N THR A 322 -21.72 5.03 -134.01
CA THR A 322 -23.03 5.06 -133.37
C THR A 322 -22.93 5.41 -131.88
N SER A 323 -22.07 4.71 -131.13
CA SER A 323 -21.85 4.86 -129.70
C SER A 323 -21.36 6.27 -129.34
N SER A 324 -20.41 6.81 -130.10
CA SER A 324 -19.87 8.17 -129.87
C SER A 324 -20.87 9.28 -130.19
N LEU A 325 -21.74 9.11 -131.19
CA LEU A 325 -22.85 10.03 -131.45
C LEU A 325 -23.96 9.90 -130.39
N HIS A 326 -24.30 8.68 -130.00
CA HIS A 326 -25.35 8.40 -129.00
C HIS A 326 -24.98 8.98 -127.63
N LYS A 327 -23.82 8.64 -127.07
CA LYS A 327 -23.36 9.18 -125.77
C LYS A 327 -23.29 10.71 -125.75
N LYS A 328 -22.85 11.35 -126.85
CA LYS A 328 -22.64 12.81 -126.89
C LYS A 328 -23.89 13.62 -127.20
N TYR A 329 -24.87 13.07 -127.91
CA TYR A 329 -25.98 13.86 -128.47
C TYR A 329 -27.37 13.23 -128.36
N ASP A 330 -27.53 11.91 -128.28
CA ASP A 330 -28.85 11.27 -128.17
C ASP A 330 -29.47 11.52 -126.78
N TYR A 331 -30.79 11.64 -126.70
CA TYR A 331 -31.47 11.89 -125.43
C TYR A 331 -31.46 10.69 -124.46
N TYR A 332 -31.26 9.47 -124.97
CA TYR A 332 -31.43 8.23 -124.19
C TYR A 332 -30.12 7.66 -123.63
N PHE A 333 -29.01 7.96 -124.30
CA PHE A 333 -27.67 7.43 -123.97
C PHE A 333 -26.79 8.48 -123.27
N LYS A 334 -27.39 9.56 -122.78
CA LYS A 334 -26.76 10.47 -121.84
C LYS A 334 -27.08 9.99 -120.43
N ASP A 335 -26.08 9.35 -119.82
CA ASP A 335 -26.06 9.13 -118.38
C ASP A 335 -26.22 10.48 -117.65
N GLN A 336 -26.81 10.46 -116.45
CA GLN A 336 -27.00 11.63 -115.60
C GLN A 336 -25.97 11.67 -114.48
#